data_AF-A0A7X6Z1B5-F1
#
_entry.id   AF-A0A7X6Z1B5-F1
#
_cell.length_a   1.000
_cell.length_b   1.000
_cell.length_c   1.000
_cell.angle_alpha   90.00
_cell.angle_beta   90.00
_cell.angle_gamma   90.00
#
_symmetry.space_group_name_H-M   'P 1'
#
loop_
_entity.id
_entity.type
_entity.pdbx_description
1 polymer ?
#
loop_
_entity_poly.entity_id
_entity_poly.type
_entity_poly.pdbx_seq_one_letter_code
_entity_poly.pdbx_strand_id
1 'polypeptide(L)'
;MMKTKKLFYILLSILVFSFASCTDDDKIDYIKQDDLPEVVQSFLSEYLPNNKFISAYLDDYGAHYFVQLEKDIEVMLTSDGEWISLESEKRLPESVKTLLSHNSRIRINEKHTKITKLFKYNEEIEITLGNNKVFFDMYAYEGDVLAEKLQGEAMGALPEKMKIFMREIIGMHTRSSDEEPWEHVVKFYGFSNRDSLYRLKIFPQVYVDFNDDGEWFTIRMPKKASSITNSLLKAISNEMQAVLQTKNPDSFRTLKKITRFISDKLYVFDIEQKDFVIINSDNKIVEPPLIKAKESINKGFNPVNELRYEVNTNTVPWIPFRFFFKAKGSDWDIFLMTDVDGNMIEVSAGPHNTDETKTVALPRATLEMLPTAITTYLDANYTDPKIIYITYDPYREGFSPEMYLYMSIPNNIIVLIFDSVTGQFLRDYKFNP
;
A
#
# COMPACT_ATOMS: atom_id res chain seq x y z
N MET A 1 8.25 35.52 43.32
CA MET A 1 9.11 34.31 43.27
C MET A 1 9.51 34.10 41.81
N MET A 2 10.81 34.17 41.52
CA MET A 2 11.39 34.35 40.18
C MET A 2 11.33 33.10 39.29
N LYS A 3 11.30 33.38 37.98
CA LYS A 3 11.29 32.51 36.80
C LYS A 3 12.50 31.56 36.72
N THR A 4 12.31 30.39 36.14
CA THR A 4 13.38 29.57 35.55
C THR A 4 13.03 29.18 34.11
N LYS A 5 13.57 29.95 33.16
CA LYS A 5 13.76 29.51 31.77
C LYS A 5 15.04 28.69 31.73
N LYS A 6 14.98 27.44 31.25
CA LYS A 6 16.18 26.67 30.95
C LYS A 6 16.69 27.10 29.58
N LEU A 7 17.69 27.97 29.62
CA LEU A 7 18.62 28.29 28.54
C LEU A 7 19.74 27.26 28.66
N PHE A 8 19.96 26.41 27.65
CA PHE A 8 21.08 25.48 27.62
C PHE A 8 21.89 25.72 26.33
N TYR A 9 23.00 26.44 26.53
CA TYR A 9 24.29 26.48 25.81
C TYR A 9 24.37 26.94 24.34
N ILE A 10 24.62 28.26 24.21
CA ILE A 10 25.65 28.77 23.30
C ILE A 10 26.86 29.08 24.19
N LEU A 11 27.89 28.26 24.13
CA LEU A 11 29.19 28.53 24.74
C LEU A 11 30.30 28.00 23.82
N LEU A 12 30.74 28.83 22.88
CA LEU A 12 32.07 28.67 22.31
C LEU A 12 32.58 30.02 21.81
N SER A 13 33.28 30.74 22.69
CA SER A 13 34.28 31.72 22.26
C SER A 13 35.25 32.03 23.40
N ILE A 14 36.49 31.56 23.18
CA ILE A 14 37.77 32.19 23.54
C ILE A 14 38.27 31.99 24.97
N LEU A 15 39.18 31.02 25.14
CA LEU A 15 40.46 31.30 25.78
C LEU A 15 41.57 30.49 25.11
N VAL A 16 42.38 31.17 24.31
CA VAL A 16 43.65 30.68 23.75
C VAL A 16 44.72 30.85 24.82
N PHE A 17 45.43 29.78 25.17
CA PHE A 17 46.88 29.79 25.41
C PHE A 17 47.46 28.36 25.28
N SER A 18 47.95 28.09 24.07
CA SER A 18 49.23 27.44 23.75
C SER A 18 49.57 26.07 24.35
N PHE A 19 49.27 25.00 23.61
CA PHE A 19 50.28 24.00 23.19
C PHE A 19 49.93 23.51 21.77
N ALA A 20 50.89 23.63 20.86
CA ALA A 20 50.75 23.26 19.46
C ALA A 20 50.84 21.74 19.26
N SER A 21 49.80 21.13 18.67
CA SER A 21 49.90 20.13 17.60
C SER A 21 48.49 19.70 17.16
N CYS A 22 48.19 19.85 15.86
CA CYS A 22 46.92 19.61 15.16
C CYS A 22 45.80 20.63 15.41
N THR A 23 45.97 21.82 14.83
CA THR A 23 44.86 22.72 14.47
C THR A 23 44.55 22.51 13.00
N ASP A 24 43.55 21.69 12.69
CA ASP A 24 42.75 21.89 11.49
C ASP A 24 41.49 22.62 11.97
N ASP A 25 41.53 23.96 11.85
CA ASP A 25 40.33 24.78 11.90
C ASP A 25 39.58 24.48 10.60
N ASP A 26 38.62 23.55 10.66
CA ASP A 26 37.71 23.26 9.55
C ASP A 26 36.90 24.52 9.23
N LYS A 27 37.41 25.33 8.30
CA LYS A 27 36.66 26.44 7.73
C LYS A 27 35.51 25.85 6.93
N ILE A 28 34.28 26.05 7.40
CA ILE A 28 33.09 25.76 6.61
C ILE A 28 33.10 26.71 5.41
N ASP A 29 33.31 26.17 4.22
CA ASP A 29 33.26 26.90 2.96
C ASP A 29 31.80 27.18 2.59
N TYR A 30 31.37 28.42 2.88
CA TYR A 30 30.04 28.88 2.54
C TYR A 30 29.89 29.15 1.04
N ILE A 31 28.79 28.67 0.47
CA ILE A 31 28.41 28.77 -0.93
C ILE A 31 27.37 29.89 -1.08
N LYS A 32 27.53 30.76 -2.08
CA LYS A 32 26.52 31.78 -2.40
C LYS A 32 25.38 31.15 -3.19
N GLN A 33 24.20 31.77 -3.14
CA GLN A 33 23.02 31.26 -3.87
C GLN A 33 23.29 31.05 -5.37
N ASP A 34 23.93 32.02 -6.03
CA ASP A 34 24.21 31.96 -7.47
C ASP A 34 25.24 30.88 -7.83
N ASP A 35 26.02 30.41 -6.84
CA ASP A 35 27.04 29.37 -6.99
C ASP A 35 26.46 27.96 -6.69
N LEU A 36 25.20 27.86 -6.24
CA LEU A 36 24.53 26.56 -6.08
C LEU A 36 24.24 25.92 -7.44
N PRO A 37 24.17 24.58 -7.54
CA PRO A 37 23.72 23.92 -8.77
C PRO A 37 22.32 24.38 -9.19
N GLU A 38 22.09 24.49 -10.50
CA GLU A 38 20.81 24.94 -11.08
C GLU A 38 19.61 24.12 -10.57
N VAL A 39 19.80 22.82 -10.36
CA VAL A 39 18.80 21.92 -9.78
C VAL A 39 18.39 22.31 -8.35
N VAL A 40 19.35 22.72 -7.51
CA VAL A 40 19.09 23.21 -6.15
C VAL A 40 18.38 24.57 -6.21
N GLN A 41 18.85 25.48 -7.06
CA GLN A 41 18.22 26.79 -7.23
C GLN A 41 16.76 26.65 -7.71
N SER A 42 16.49 25.70 -8.61
CA SER A 42 15.16 25.39 -9.13
C SER A 42 14.24 24.87 -8.02
N PHE A 43 14.72 23.93 -7.19
CA PHE A 43 13.96 23.44 -6.04
C PHE A 43 13.57 24.57 -5.08
N LEU A 44 14.53 25.43 -4.70
CA LEU A 44 14.27 26.55 -3.80
C LEU A 44 13.26 27.53 -4.40
N SER A 45 13.34 27.79 -5.70
CA SER A 45 12.43 28.71 -6.41
C SER A 45 11.02 28.15 -6.54
N GLU A 46 10.89 26.83 -6.76
CA GLU A 46 9.60 26.17 -6.92
C GLU A 46 8.86 26.03 -5.58
N TYR A 47 9.54 25.48 -4.57
CA TYR A 47 8.90 25.09 -3.31
C TYR A 47 9.01 26.16 -2.21
N LEU A 48 9.98 27.07 -2.30
CA LEU A 48 10.28 28.08 -1.27
C LEU A 48 10.44 29.52 -1.85
N PRO A 49 9.62 29.98 -2.82
CA PRO A 49 9.85 31.24 -3.56
C PRO A 49 9.82 32.51 -2.69
N ASN A 50 9.21 32.44 -1.51
CA ASN A 50 9.01 33.59 -0.61
C ASN A 50 9.95 33.57 0.61
N ASN A 51 11.01 32.78 0.53
CA ASN A 51 12.02 32.61 1.58
C ASN A 51 13.38 33.00 1.01
N LYS A 52 13.96 34.09 1.52
CA LYS A 52 15.25 34.56 1.02
C LYS A 52 16.36 33.64 1.50
N PHE A 53 17.34 33.42 0.63
CA PHE A 53 18.57 32.72 0.95
C PHE A 53 19.39 33.45 2.04
N ILE A 54 19.94 32.68 2.98
CA ILE A 54 20.87 33.18 3.99
C ILE A 54 22.28 32.65 3.71
N SER A 55 22.41 31.32 3.63
CA SER A 55 23.69 30.65 3.46
C SER A 55 23.49 29.24 2.94
N ALA A 56 24.53 28.68 2.30
CA ALA A 56 24.61 27.26 2.04
C ALA A 56 26.03 26.74 2.32
N TYR A 57 26.15 25.46 2.59
CA TYR A 57 27.44 24.75 2.67
C TYR A 57 27.25 23.30 2.24
N LEU A 58 28.35 22.64 1.89
CA LEU A 58 28.40 21.19 1.67
C LEU A 58 28.82 20.49 2.96
N ASP A 59 28.27 19.32 3.24
CA ASP A 59 28.82 18.47 4.29
C ASP A 59 30.26 18.05 4.01
N ASP A 60 30.94 17.53 5.03
CA ASP A 60 32.36 17.15 4.97
C ASP A 60 32.68 16.12 3.88
N TYR A 61 31.66 15.39 3.41
CA TYR A 61 31.77 14.40 2.34
C TYR A 61 31.44 14.95 0.95
N GLY A 62 30.99 16.20 0.85
CA GLY A 62 30.54 16.82 -0.40
C GLY A 62 29.30 16.18 -1.01
N ALA A 63 28.53 15.43 -0.22
CA ALA A 63 27.39 14.64 -0.67
C ALA A 63 26.08 15.43 -0.58
N HIS A 64 26.00 16.40 0.34
CA HIS A 64 24.75 17.10 0.63
C HIS A 64 24.93 18.61 0.77
N TYR A 65 24.03 19.36 0.14
CA TYR A 65 23.87 20.79 0.36
C TYR A 65 22.93 21.06 1.53
N PHE A 66 23.41 21.84 2.50
CA PHE A 66 22.62 22.40 3.58
C PHE A 66 22.34 23.87 3.25
N VAL A 67 21.08 24.23 3.07
CA VAL A 67 20.64 25.58 2.69
C VAL A 67 19.80 26.18 3.81
N GLN A 68 20.26 27.30 4.35
CA GLN A 68 19.53 28.11 5.33
C GLN A 68 18.77 29.23 4.61
N LEU A 69 17.49 29.39 4.92
CA LEU A 69 16.64 30.47 4.42
C LEU A 69 16.05 31.30 5.57
N GLU A 70 15.56 32.50 5.23
CA GLU A 70 14.76 33.34 6.13
C GLU A 70 13.57 32.56 6.71
N LYS A 71 13.15 32.97 7.92
CA LYS A 71 12.08 32.32 8.72
C LYS A 71 12.45 30.92 9.18
N ASP A 72 13.68 30.77 9.65
CA ASP A 72 14.15 29.55 10.32
C ASP A 72 13.95 28.27 9.50
N ILE A 73 14.07 28.36 8.17
CA ILE A 73 13.97 27.20 7.29
C ILE A 73 15.37 26.68 6.99
N GLU A 74 15.52 25.37 7.12
CA GLU A 74 16.69 24.62 6.68
C GLU A 74 16.26 23.58 5.65
N VAL A 75 17.03 23.42 4.58
CA VAL A 75 16.80 22.45 3.52
C VAL A 75 18.07 21.65 3.31
N MET A 76 17.93 20.32 3.29
CA MET A 76 19.02 19.40 2.93
C MET A 76 18.71 18.78 1.57
N LEU A 77 19.64 18.85 0.63
CA LEU A 77 19.53 18.23 -0.70
C LEU A 77 20.77 17.40 -1.03
N THR A 78 20.64 16.38 -1.87
CA THR A 78 21.79 15.67 -2.45
C THR A 78 22.55 16.57 -3.42
N SER A 79 23.77 16.16 -3.80
CA SER A 79 24.54 16.81 -4.85
C SER A 79 23.81 16.93 -6.20
N ASP A 80 22.88 16.00 -6.46
CA ASP A 80 22.07 15.95 -7.69
C ASP A 80 20.77 16.80 -7.57
N GLY A 81 20.55 17.47 -6.44
CA GLY A 81 19.39 18.34 -6.22
C GLY A 81 18.13 17.64 -5.72
N GLU A 82 18.20 16.36 -5.37
CA GLU A 82 17.09 15.66 -4.71
C GLU A 82 16.97 16.12 -3.26
N TRP A 83 15.80 16.58 -2.84
CA TRP A 83 15.58 16.99 -1.45
C TRP A 83 15.57 15.78 -0.51
N ILE A 84 16.10 15.98 0.69
CA ILE A 84 16.15 15.00 1.78
C ILE A 84 15.35 15.51 2.97
N SER A 85 15.57 16.76 3.40
CA SER A 85 14.89 17.32 4.56
C SER A 85 14.48 18.77 4.33
N LEU A 86 13.33 19.15 4.88
CA LEU A 86 12.90 20.54 5.05
C LEU A 86 12.47 20.70 6.50
N GLU A 87 13.05 21.65 7.23
CA GLU A 87 12.80 21.83 8.66
C GLU A 87 12.57 23.31 9.01
N SER A 88 11.68 23.56 9.96
CA SER A 88 11.49 24.87 10.58
C SER A 88 11.00 24.71 12.01
N GLU A 89 11.56 25.51 12.92
CA GLU A 89 11.09 25.57 14.32
C GLU A 89 9.62 26.02 14.40
N LYS A 90 9.21 26.89 13.47
CA LYS A 90 7.86 27.47 13.46
C LYS A 90 6.94 26.77 12.50
N ARG A 91 7.20 26.81 11.19
CA ARG A 91 6.36 26.18 10.16
C ARG A 91 7.06 26.21 8.81
N LEU A 92 6.84 25.16 8.04
CA LEU A 92 7.12 25.18 6.61
C LEU A 92 6.03 25.95 5.85
N PRO A 93 6.37 26.56 4.69
CA PRO A 93 5.41 27.21 3.80
C PRO A 93 4.37 26.24 3.24
N GLU A 94 3.17 26.73 2.93
CA GLU A 94 2.09 25.88 2.39
C GLU A 94 2.46 25.21 1.06
N SER A 95 3.35 25.84 0.28
CA SER A 95 3.87 25.30 -0.98
C SER A 95 4.54 23.94 -0.82
N VAL A 96 5.17 23.64 0.32
CA VAL A 96 5.85 22.33 0.50
C VAL A 96 4.86 21.16 0.57
N LYS A 97 3.57 21.42 0.80
CA LYS A 97 2.56 20.34 0.81
C LYS A 97 2.43 19.66 -0.54
N THR A 98 2.80 20.29 -1.65
CA THR A 98 2.77 19.67 -2.98
C THR A 98 3.78 18.52 -3.12
N LEU A 99 4.76 18.43 -2.22
CA LEU A 99 5.66 17.28 -2.11
C LEU A 99 4.95 16.02 -1.58
N LEU A 100 3.77 16.16 -0.99
CA LEU A 100 2.98 15.06 -0.45
C LEU A 100 1.94 14.55 -1.45
N SER A 101 1.60 13.27 -1.33
CA SER A 101 0.51 12.62 -2.06
C SER A 101 -0.83 13.35 -1.84
N HIS A 102 -1.74 13.20 -2.80
CA HIS A 102 -3.05 13.84 -2.73
C HIS A 102 -3.82 13.47 -1.45
N ASN A 103 -3.83 12.19 -1.09
CA ASN A 103 -4.54 11.69 0.09
C ASN A 103 -3.92 12.22 1.40
N SER A 104 -2.59 12.26 1.48
CA SER A 104 -1.89 12.79 2.65
C SER A 104 -2.13 14.30 2.83
N ARG A 105 -2.17 15.07 1.73
CA ARG A 105 -2.53 16.50 1.78
C ARG A 105 -3.93 16.73 2.36
N ILE A 106 -4.94 16.00 1.89
CA ILE A 106 -6.32 16.13 2.39
C ILE A 106 -6.36 15.89 3.90
N ARG A 107 -5.78 14.78 4.35
CA ARG A 107 -5.84 14.35 5.76
C ARG A 107 -5.03 15.24 6.68
N ILE A 108 -3.86 15.72 6.26
CA ILE A 108 -3.07 16.67 7.05
C ILE A 108 -3.82 17.99 7.24
N ASN A 109 -4.56 18.45 6.22
CA ASN A 109 -5.36 19.68 6.33
C ASN A 109 -6.49 19.55 7.37
N GLU A 110 -7.12 18.38 7.48
CA GLU A 110 -8.14 18.09 8.50
C GLU A 110 -7.60 18.12 9.93
N LYS A 111 -6.29 17.93 10.14
CA LYS A 111 -5.67 18.00 11.48
C LYS A 111 -5.55 19.44 12.00
N HIS A 112 -5.77 20.46 11.17
CA HIS A 112 -5.69 21.89 11.52
C HIS A 112 -4.38 22.27 12.25
N THR A 113 -3.26 21.66 11.87
CA THR A 113 -1.93 21.93 12.43
C THR A 113 -0.92 22.18 11.33
N LYS A 114 0.15 22.91 11.68
CA LYS A 114 1.24 23.28 10.76
C LYS A 114 2.23 22.13 10.59
N ILE A 115 2.83 22.02 9.41
CA ILE A 115 3.98 21.13 9.19
C ILE A 115 5.24 21.88 9.65
N THR A 116 6.09 21.22 10.44
CA THR A 116 7.37 21.76 10.90
C THR A 116 8.55 21.05 10.28
N LYS A 117 8.40 19.78 9.88
CA LYS A 117 9.46 19.03 9.20
C LYS A 117 8.89 18.06 8.17
N LEU A 118 9.59 17.96 7.05
CA LEU A 118 9.44 16.91 6.04
C LEU A 118 10.79 16.22 5.89
N PHE A 119 10.84 14.89 5.97
CA PHE A 119 12.06 14.12 5.80
C PHE A 119 11.81 12.94 4.87
N LYS A 120 12.48 12.91 3.71
CA LYS A 120 12.39 11.85 2.71
C LYS A 120 13.31 10.71 3.09
N TYR A 121 12.73 9.53 3.29
CA TYR A 121 13.46 8.29 3.53
C TYR A 121 13.03 7.23 2.51
N ASN A 122 13.86 7.02 1.49
CA ASN A 122 13.49 6.26 0.29
C ASN A 122 12.26 6.88 -0.41
N GLU A 123 11.21 6.10 -0.61
CA GLU A 123 9.94 6.50 -1.24
C GLU A 123 8.89 6.97 -0.22
N GLU A 124 9.29 7.18 1.04
CA GLU A 124 8.39 7.61 2.11
C GLU A 124 8.78 9.01 2.59
N ILE A 125 7.78 9.81 2.99
CA ILE A 125 8.02 11.13 3.58
C ILE A 125 7.53 11.11 5.02
N GLU A 126 8.44 11.27 5.96
CA GLU A 126 8.11 11.56 7.36
C GLU A 126 7.68 13.02 7.49
N ILE A 127 6.55 13.25 8.17
CA ILE A 127 5.91 14.55 8.35
C ILE A 127 5.79 14.81 9.85
N THR A 128 6.52 15.80 10.35
CA THR A 128 6.35 16.28 11.72
C THR A 128 5.44 17.50 11.73
N LEU A 129 4.46 17.47 12.61
CA LEU A 129 3.51 18.54 12.81
C LEU A 129 3.89 19.39 14.03
N GLY A 130 3.37 20.61 14.10
CA GLY A 130 3.67 21.56 15.18
C GLY A 130 3.17 21.15 16.58
N ASN A 131 2.43 20.05 16.69
CA ASN A 131 2.06 19.39 17.94
C ASN A 131 2.96 18.17 18.27
N ASN A 132 4.10 18.05 17.57
CA ASN A 132 5.08 16.97 17.65
C ASN A 132 4.56 15.58 17.23
N LYS A 133 3.36 15.49 16.65
CA LYS A 133 2.92 14.25 16.02
C LYS A 133 3.71 14.02 14.74
N VAL A 134 4.08 12.77 14.52
CA VAL A 134 4.81 12.33 13.34
C VAL A 134 3.92 11.43 12.50
N PHE A 135 3.89 11.68 11.20
CA PHE A 135 3.19 10.87 10.22
C PHE A 135 4.14 10.41 9.13
N PHE A 136 3.73 9.42 8.35
CA PHE A 136 4.37 9.01 7.11
C PHE A 136 3.36 9.15 5.98
N ASP A 137 3.76 9.82 4.92
CA ASP A 137 3.17 9.68 3.60
C ASP A 137 3.87 8.53 2.90
N MET A 138 3.14 7.45 2.64
CA MET A 138 3.72 6.20 2.17
C MET A 138 2.73 5.38 1.36
N TYR A 139 3.26 4.52 0.49
CA TYR A 139 2.46 3.58 -0.27
C TYR A 139 1.99 2.40 0.61
N ALA A 140 0.68 2.20 0.68
CA ALA A 140 0.05 1.04 1.27
C ALA A 140 -0.83 0.32 0.24
N TYR A 141 -1.76 -0.51 0.70
CA TYR A 141 -2.53 -1.39 -0.17
C TYR A 141 -3.53 -0.68 -1.09
N GLU A 142 -4.06 0.47 -0.69
CA GLU A 142 -5.00 1.29 -1.48
C GLU A 142 -4.30 2.44 -2.21
N GLY A 143 -2.97 2.41 -2.26
CA GLY A 143 -2.14 3.50 -2.79
C GLY A 143 -1.53 4.33 -1.68
N ASP A 144 -1.28 5.61 -1.98
CA ASP A 144 -0.66 6.54 -1.05
C ASP A 144 -1.59 6.87 0.12
N VAL A 145 -1.08 6.72 1.33
CA VAL A 145 -1.83 6.91 2.58
C VAL A 145 -1.00 7.66 3.60
N LEU A 146 -1.73 8.32 4.51
CA LEU A 146 -1.17 8.93 5.71
C LEU A 146 -1.22 7.92 6.87
N ALA A 147 -0.07 7.63 7.48
CA ALA A 147 0.06 6.76 8.64
C ALA A 147 0.68 7.52 9.84
N GLU A 148 0.12 7.43 11.04
CA GLU A 148 0.66 8.07 12.25
C GLU A 148 1.75 7.17 12.87
N LYS A 149 2.95 7.72 13.11
CA LYS A 149 3.96 7.09 13.96
C LYS A 149 3.41 7.10 15.38
N LEU A 150 3.15 5.93 15.93
CA LEU A 150 2.66 5.85 17.29
C LEU A 150 3.81 6.05 18.29
N GLN A 151 3.55 6.80 19.37
CA GLN A 151 4.53 7.15 20.41
C GLN A 151 3.85 7.22 21.79
N GLY A 152 4.61 7.01 22.87
CA GLY A 152 4.15 7.21 24.24
C GLY A 152 2.92 6.37 24.61
N GLU A 153 1.86 7.01 25.13
CA GLU A 153 0.64 6.31 25.57
C GLU A 153 -0.04 5.51 24.43
N ALA A 154 0.02 6.01 23.19
CA ALA A 154 -0.57 5.30 22.05
C ALA A 154 0.16 3.97 21.76
N MET A 155 1.44 3.87 22.10
CA MET A 155 2.19 2.61 22.05
C MET A 155 1.81 1.65 23.15
N GLY A 156 1.60 2.19 24.36
CA GLY A 156 1.06 1.41 25.48
C GLY A 156 -0.30 0.78 25.16
N ALA A 157 -1.12 1.46 24.33
CA ALA A 157 -2.45 1.03 23.92
C ALA A 157 -2.48 -0.01 22.78
N LEU A 158 -1.33 -0.48 22.27
CA LEU A 158 -1.32 -1.51 21.22
C LEU A 158 -2.02 -2.80 21.67
N PRO A 159 -2.73 -3.49 20.75
CA PRO A 159 -3.36 -4.78 21.04
C PRO A 159 -2.36 -5.81 21.57
N GLU A 160 -2.77 -6.62 22.56
CA GLU A 160 -1.88 -7.58 23.20
C GLU A 160 -1.35 -8.64 22.24
N LYS A 161 -2.16 -9.08 21.27
CA LYS A 161 -1.74 -10.02 20.22
C LYS A 161 -0.57 -9.49 19.40
N MET A 162 -0.56 -8.19 19.11
CA MET A 162 0.54 -7.54 18.41
C MET A 162 1.79 -7.51 19.28
N LYS A 163 1.66 -7.17 20.58
CA LYS A 163 2.78 -7.19 21.54
C LYS A 163 3.39 -8.59 21.68
N ILE A 164 2.55 -9.62 21.77
CA ILE A 164 2.95 -11.03 21.76
C ILE A 164 3.73 -11.36 20.49
N PHE A 165 3.19 -11.01 19.32
CA PHE A 165 3.83 -11.27 18.03
C PHE A 165 5.24 -10.65 17.99
N MET A 166 5.37 -9.38 18.36
CA MET A 166 6.66 -8.71 18.33
C MET A 166 7.68 -9.34 19.30
N ARG A 167 7.24 -9.71 20.50
CA ARG A 167 8.11 -10.33 21.51
C ARG A 167 8.54 -11.74 21.13
N GLU A 168 7.60 -12.57 20.68
CA GLU A 168 7.81 -14.02 20.53
C GLU A 168 8.24 -14.42 19.11
N ILE A 169 7.75 -13.70 18.09
CA ILE A 169 8.09 -13.96 16.69
C ILE A 169 9.32 -13.15 16.30
N ILE A 170 9.30 -11.83 16.54
CA ILE A 170 10.39 -10.95 16.10
C ILE A 170 11.58 -10.96 17.08
N GLY A 171 11.31 -11.16 18.37
CA GLY A 171 12.32 -11.01 19.43
C GLY A 171 12.56 -9.55 19.84
N MET A 172 11.60 -8.66 19.54
CA MET A 172 11.61 -7.28 20.02
C MET A 172 11.20 -7.29 21.50
N HIS A 173 12.17 -7.11 22.37
CA HIS A 173 11.93 -6.97 23.81
C HIS A 173 11.82 -5.50 24.17
N THR A 174 10.84 -5.15 25.02
CA THR A 174 10.81 -3.88 25.74
C THR A 174 12.01 -3.80 26.66
N ARG A 175 13.14 -3.30 26.18
CA ARG A 175 14.16 -2.80 27.10
C ARG A 175 13.60 -1.53 27.72
N SER A 176 13.24 -1.64 28.99
CA SER A 176 13.01 -0.50 29.87
C SER A 176 14.26 0.41 29.83
N SER A 177 14.02 1.70 29.66
CA SER A 177 14.95 2.84 29.59
C SER A 177 15.70 3.03 28.26
N ASP A 178 15.18 3.97 27.47
CA ASP A 178 15.87 4.91 26.58
C ASP A 178 15.88 4.67 25.06
N GLU A 179 15.42 3.51 24.56
CA GLU A 179 15.08 3.33 23.14
C GLU A 179 13.81 2.47 23.04
N GLU A 180 12.68 3.06 22.62
CA GLU A 180 11.42 2.32 22.50
C GLU A 180 11.54 1.36 21.30
N PRO A 181 11.58 0.02 21.50
CA PRO A 181 11.71 -0.96 20.39
C PRO A 181 10.50 -0.95 19.43
N TRP A 182 9.53 -0.09 19.74
CA TRP A 182 8.25 0.00 19.09
C TRP A 182 8.10 1.22 18.17
N GLU A 183 9.13 2.06 18.04
CA GLU A 183 9.12 3.25 17.18
C GLU A 183 8.80 2.99 15.70
N HIS A 184 8.76 1.73 15.31
CA HIS A 184 8.46 1.30 13.96
C HIS A 184 6.99 0.95 13.71
N VAL A 185 6.11 1.12 14.70
CA VAL A 185 4.67 0.91 14.51
C VAL A 185 4.01 2.18 14.00
N VAL A 186 3.34 2.04 12.86
CA VAL A 186 2.50 3.09 12.30
C VAL A 186 1.04 2.65 12.27
N LYS A 187 0.14 3.61 12.45
CA LYS A 187 -1.31 3.41 12.38
C LYS A 187 -1.87 4.12 11.16
N PHE A 188 -2.55 3.38 10.30
CA PHE A 188 -3.22 3.97 9.14
C PHE A 188 -4.63 4.42 9.46
N TYR A 189 -5.06 5.47 8.79
CA TYR A 189 -6.42 5.99 8.85
C TYR A 189 -7.16 5.72 7.54
N GLY A 190 -8.49 5.68 7.60
CA GLY A 190 -9.38 5.83 6.44
C GLY A 190 -9.28 4.72 5.40
N PHE A 191 -9.28 3.46 5.84
CA PHE A 191 -9.72 2.34 5.00
C PHE A 191 -11.25 2.28 5.10
N SER A 192 -11.96 2.24 3.97
CA SER A 192 -13.39 2.54 3.89
C SER A 192 -14.31 1.66 4.76
N ASN A 193 -13.81 0.52 5.24
CA ASN A 193 -14.59 -0.48 5.98
C ASN A 193 -13.96 -0.88 7.33
N ARG A 194 -12.90 -0.21 7.81
CA ARG A 194 -12.26 -0.50 9.10
C ARG A 194 -11.76 0.75 9.81
N ASP A 195 -11.91 0.75 11.13
CA ASP A 195 -11.55 1.90 11.95
C ASP A 195 -10.04 2.14 11.94
N SER A 196 -9.20 1.09 11.98
CA SER A 196 -7.75 1.25 11.78
C SER A 196 -7.02 -0.02 11.29
N LEU A 197 -5.80 0.20 10.78
CA LEU A 197 -4.82 -0.85 10.49
C LEU A 197 -3.48 -0.45 11.11
N TYR A 198 -2.69 -1.42 11.55
CA TYR A 198 -1.37 -1.19 12.11
C TYR A 198 -0.32 -1.86 11.23
N ARG A 199 0.84 -1.21 11.06
CA ARG A 199 2.02 -1.79 10.43
C ARG A 199 3.19 -1.71 11.38
N LEU A 200 3.78 -2.87 11.68
CA LEU A 200 5.10 -2.96 12.26
C LEU A 200 6.13 -2.95 11.12
N LYS A 201 6.88 -1.86 10.99
CA LYS A 201 8.05 -1.80 10.10
C LYS A 201 9.22 -2.49 10.82
N ILE A 202 9.89 -3.43 10.16
CA ILE A 202 11.04 -4.13 10.76
C ILE A 202 12.33 -3.64 10.12
N PHE A 203 12.32 -3.55 8.78
CA PHE A 203 13.37 -2.99 7.95
C PHE A 203 12.71 -2.29 6.75
N PRO A 204 13.47 -1.52 5.95
CA PRO A 204 12.96 -1.06 4.65
C PRO A 204 12.33 -2.24 3.89
N GLN A 205 11.06 -2.09 3.50
CA GLN A 205 10.25 -3.07 2.77
C GLN A 205 9.93 -4.40 3.50
N VAL A 206 10.39 -4.60 4.75
CA VAL A 206 10.01 -5.74 5.60
C VAL A 206 9.04 -5.24 6.67
N TYR A 207 7.81 -5.75 6.63
CA TYR A 207 6.79 -5.32 7.58
C TYR A 207 5.74 -6.40 7.86
N VAL A 208 5.02 -6.21 8.96
CA VAL A 208 3.87 -7.03 9.35
C VAL A 208 2.68 -6.12 9.58
N ASP A 209 1.54 -6.46 8.98
CA ASP A 209 0.31 -5.69 9.12
C ASP A 209 -0.71 -6.44 9.98
N PHE A 210 -1.40 -5.67 10.83
CA PHE A 210 -2.34 -6.13 11.84
C PHE A 210 -3.66 -5.39 11.73
N ASN A 211 -4.75 -6.09 12.03
CA ASN A 211 -6.07 -5.48 12.18
C ASN A 211 -6.21 -4.81 13.56
N ASP A 212 -7.39 -4.26 13.84
CA ASP A 212 -7.70 -3.60 15.10
C ASP A 212 -7.61 -4.51 16.34
N ASP A 213 -7.84 -5.81 16.17
CA ASP A 213 -7.70 -6.81 17.25
C ASP A 213 -6.24 -7.24 17.50
N GLY A 214 -5.30 -6.74 16.70
CA GLY A 214 -3.89 -7.16 16.71
C GLY A 214 -3.62 -8.52 16.07
N GLU A 215 -4.56 -9.06 15.29
CA GLU A 215 -4.32 -10.23 14.45
C GLU A 215 -3.52 -9.80 13.22
N TRP A 216 -2.36 -10.44 13.02
CA TRP A 216 -1.60 -10.24 11.80
C TRP A 216 -2.33 -10.86 10.61
N PHE A 217 -2.27 -10.20 9.47
CA PHE A 217 -2.89 -10.68 8.24
C PHE A 217 -1.95 -10.59 7.02
N THR A 218 -0.83 -9.88 7.14
CA THR A 218 0.18 -9.84 6.09
C THR A 218 1.57 -9.74 6.68
N ILE A 219 2.49 -10.52 6.14
CA ILE A 219 3.92 -10.43 6.37
C ILE A 219 4.57 -10.19 5.01
N ARG A 220 5.32 -9.10 4.85
CA ARG A 220 6.10 -8.82 3.62
C ARG A 220 7.59 -8.94 3.92
N MET A 221 8.28 -9.70 3.07
CA MET A 221 9.67 -10.11 3.24
C MET A 221 10.38 -10.18 1.88
N PRO A 222 10.88 -9.07 1.32
CA PRO A 222 11.66 -9.15 0.08
C PRO A 222 12.94 -9.97 0.26
N LYS A 223 13.38 -10.61 -0.83
CA LYS A 223 14.51 -11.55 -0.95
C LYS A 223 15.79 -11.20 -0.17
N LYS A 224 16.04 -9.92 0.11
CA LYS A 224 17.26 -9.45 0.79
C LYS A 224 17.23 -9.58 2.33
N ALA A 225 16.11 -10.00 2.93
CA ALA A 225 15.92 -10.01 4.39
C ALA A 225 16.18 -11.39 5.06
N SER A 226 17.27 -12.07 4.71
CA SER A 226 17.52 -13.46 5.12
C SER A 226 17.63 -13.67 6.63
N SER A 227 18.10 -12.68 7.40
CA SER A 227 18.33 -12.82 8.85
C SER A 227 17.05 -12.92 9.67
N ILE A 228 15.97 -12.22 9.27
CA ILE A 228 14.70 -12.19 10.01
C ILE A 228 13.65 -13.15 9.45
N THR A 229 13.93 -13.75 8.29
CA THR A 229 13.00 -14.68 7.61
C THR A 229 12.62 -15.86 8.49
N ASN A 230 13.59 -16.48 9.15
CA ASN A 230 13.34 -17.60 10.06
C ASN A 230 12.49 -17.21 11.27
N SER A 231 12.65 -15.98 11.77
CA SER A 231 11.82 -15.45 12.84
C SER A 231 10.37 -15.28 12.38
N LEU A 232 10.16 -14.65 11.22
CA LEU A 232 8.83 -14.42 10.66
C LEU A 232 8.11 -15.72 10.28
N LEU A 233 8.83 -16.76 9.85
CA LEU A 233 8.25 -18.08 9.59
C LEU A 233 7.66 -18.75 10.83
N LYS A 234 8.08 -18.38 12.06
CA LYS A 234 7.45 -18.85 13.30
C LYS A 234 6.00 -18.39 13.45
N ALA A 235 5.56 -17.41 12.66
CA ALA A 235 4.16 -16.97 12.64
C ALA A 235 3.21 -18.03 12.08
N ILE A 236 3.71 -19.05 11.38
CA ILE A 236 2.95 -20.17 10.86
C ILE A 236 3.40 -21.50 11.49
N SER A 237 2.51 -22.49 11.52
CA SER A 237 2.76 -23.79 12.15
C SER A 237 3.89 -24.57 11.45
N ASN A 238 4.54 -25.49 12.18
CA ASN A 238 5.57 -26.35 11.62
C ASN A 238 5.00 -27.29 10.54
N GLU A 239 3.75 -27.72 10.69
CA GLU A 239 3.04 -28.53 9.71
C GLU A 239 2.84 -27.76 8.39
N MET A 240 2.43 -26.48 8.48
CA MET A 240 2.25 -25.61 7.31
C MET A 240 3.58 -25.34 6.61
N GLN A 241 4.63 -25.10 7.40
CA GLN A 241 6.01 -24.98 6.91
C GLN A 241 6.45 -26.22 6.12
N ALA A 242 6.21 -27.41 6.67
CA ALA A 242 6.55 -28.68 6.00
C ALA A 242 5.77 -28.89 4.69
N VAL A 243 4.48 -28.54 4.67
CA VAL A 243 3.64 -28.60 3.46
C VAL A 243 4.14 -27.64 2.39
N LEU A 244 4.49 -26.40 2.76
CA LEU A 244 5.03 -25.41 1.85
C LEU A 244 6.35 -25.88 1.21
N GLN A 245 7.26 -26.44 2.02
CA GLN A 245 8.53 -26.99 1.54
C GLN A 245 8.36 -28.24 0.68
N THR A 246 7.34 -29.06 0.92
CA THR A 246 7.05 -30.24 0.09
C THR A 246 6.60 -29.82 -1.31
N LYS A 247 5.76 -28.78 -1.42
CA LYS A 247 5.30 -28.24 -2.71
C LYS A 247 6.41 -27.46 -3.42
N ASN A 248 7.19 -26.68 -2.67
CA ASN A 248 8.30 -25.89 -3.19
C ASN A 248 9.49 -25.90 -2.20
N PRO A 249 10.51 -26.75 -2.45
CA PRO A 249 11.67 -26.89 -1.55
C PRO A 249 12.46 -25.59 -1.33
N ASP A 250 12.42 -24.67 -2.29
CA ASP A 250 13.10 -23.38 -2.24
C ASP A 250 12.22 -22.24 -1.69
N SER A 251 10.99 -22.55 -1.26
CA SER A 251 9.99 -21.57 -0.82
C SER A 251 10.53 -20.59 0.21
N PHE A 252 11.23 -21.03 1.26
CA PHE A 252 11.73 -20.10 2.29
C PHE A 252 12.79 -19.12 1.78
N ARG A 253 13.54 -19.48 0.73
CA ARG A 253 14.52 -18.58 0.11
C ARG A 253 13.85 -17.58 -0.84
N THR A 254 12.68 -17.93 -1.36
CA THR A 254 12.00 -17.23 -2.45
C THR A 254 10.68 -16.59 -2.03
N LEU A 255 10.25 -16.80 -0.78
CA LEU A 255 9.04 -16.24 -0.19
C LEU A 255 9.16 -14.72 -0.12
N LYS A 256 8.16 -14.03 -0.66
CA LYS A 256 8.07 -12.57 -0.67
C LYS A 256 7.02 -12.04 0.29
N LYS A 257 5.94 -12.78 0.47
CA LYS A 257 4.78 -12.35 1.23
C LYS A 257 3.97 -13.54 1.71
N ILE A 258 3.43 -13.41 2.92
CA ILE A 258 2.41 -14.30 3.46
C ILE A 258 1.16 -13.44 3.67
N THR A 259 0.03 -13.86 3.12
CA THR A 259 -1.27 -13.21 3.31
C THR A 259 -2.21 -14.19 3.99
N ARG A 260 -2.83 -13.77 5.09
CA ARG A 260 -3.85 -14.57 5.79
C ARG A 260 -5.22 -13.97 5.53
N PHE A 261 -6.07 -14.78 4.91
CA PHE A 261 -7.49 -14.47 4.70
C PHE A 261 -8.25 -15.06 5.89
N ILE A 262 -8.47 -14.22 6.90
CA ILE A 262 -9.01 -14.65 8.21
C ILE A 262 -10.40 -15.29 8.06
N SER A 263 -11.29 -14.69 7.26
CA SER A 263 -12.63 -15.22 6.98
C SER A 263 -12.58 -16.57 6.29
N ASP A 264 -11.71 -16.71 5.29
CA ASP A 264 -11.61 -17.90 4.45
C ASP A 264 -10.75 -19.00 5.08
N LYS A 265 -10.04 -18.69 6.19
CA LYS A 265 -9.06 -19.56 6.85
C LYS A 265 -7.96 -20.05 5.90
N LEU A 266 -7.51 -19.16 5.01
CA LEU A 266 -6.47 -19.44 4.02
C LEU A 266 -5.19 -18.66 4.30
N TYR A 267 -4.07 -19.27 3.94
CA TYR A 267 -2.74 -18.66 3.88
C TYR A 267 -2.26 -18.71 2.43
N VAL A 268 -1.91 -17.55 1.88
CA VAL A 268 -1.35 -17.41 0.54
C VAL A 268 0.11 -17.03 0.68
N PHE A 269 0.98 -17.85 0.10
CA PHE A 269 2.42 -17.68 0.08
C PHE A 269 2.84 -17.22 -1.30
N ASP A 270 3.20 -15.94 -1.44
CA ASP A 270 3.70 -15.39 -2.69
C ASP A 270 5.20 -15.72 -2.82
N ILE A 271 5.55 -16.43 -3.87
CA ILE A 271 6.91 -16.92 -4.15
C ILE A 271 7.49 -16.16 -5.36
N GLU A 272 8.81 -16.21 -5.57
CA GLU A 272 9.44 -15.68 -6.79
C GLU A 272 8.80 -16.24 -8.07
N GLN A 273 8.96 -15.51 -9.19
CA GLN A 273 8.45 -15.88 -10.52
C GLN A 273 6.91 -15.87 -10.70
N LYS A 274 6.19 -15.14 -9.86
CA LYS A 274 4.71 -15.08 -9.85
C LYS A 274 4.06 -16.43 -9.47
N ASP A 275 4.80 -17.29 -8.79
CA ASP A 275 4.27 -18.52 -8.22
C ASP A 275 3.64 -18.25 -6.86
N PHE A 276 2.65 -19.04 -6.48
CA PHE A 276 2.01 -18.95 -5.18
C PHE A 276 1.59 -20.33 -4.68
N VAL A 277 1.58 -20.50 -3.36
CA VAL A 277 1.04 -21.69 -2.69
C VAL A 277 -0.07 -21.26 -1.75
N ILE A 278 -1.16 -22.01 -1.73
CA ILE A 278 -2.29 -21.75 -0.83
C ILE A 278 -2.43 -22.93 0.11
N ILE A 279 -2.50 -22.65 1.40
CA ILE A 279 -2.68 -23.66 2.45
C ILE A 279 -3.84 -23.23 3.33
N ASN A 280 -4.79 -24.12 3.58
CA ASN A 280 -5.89 -23.85 4.51
C ASN A 280 -5.47 -24.08 5.98
N SER A 281 -6.36 -23.76 6.93
CA SER A 281 -6.13 -23.97 8.36
C SER A 281 -5.88 -25.42 8.78
N ASP A 282 -6.25 -26.39 7.94
CA ASP A 282 -6.02 -27.82 8.18
C ASP A 282 -4.68 -28.31 7.62
N ASN A 283 -3.80 -27.38 7.23
CA ASN A 283 -2.50 -27.65 6.59
C ASN A 283 -2.62 -28.42 5.26
N LYS A 284 -3.71 -28.22 4.50
CA LYS A 284 -3.88 -28.82 3.18
C LYS A 284 -3.68 -27.79 2.08
N ILE A 285 -3.02 -28.22 1.01
CA ILE A 285 -2.87 -27.41 -0.20
C ILE A 285 -4.26 -27.22 -0.82
N VAL A 286 -4.59 -25.97 -1.14
CA VAL A 286 -5.79 -25.61 -1.88
C VAL A 286 -5.37 -25.36 -3.33
N GLU A 287 -5.71 -26.29 -4.21
CA GLU A 287 -5.44 -26.15 -5.64
C GLU A 287 -6.49 -25.21 -6.26
N PRO A 288 -6.11 -24.40 -7.28
CA PRO A 288 -7.08 -23.61 -8.03
C PRO A 288 -8.22 -24.49 -8.58
N PRO A 289 -9.48 -24.02 -8.55
CA PRO A 289 -10.66 -24.77 -9.01
C PRO A 289 -10.73 -24.82 -10.55
N LEU A 290 -9.65 -25.23 -11.21
CA LEU A 290 -9.45 -25.15 -12.65
C LEU A 290 -10.51 -25.93 -13.43
N ILE A 291 -11.01 -27.06 -12.90
CA ILE A 291 -12.06 -27.86 -13.54
C ILE A 291 -13.35 -27.03 -13.66
N LYS A 292 -13.84 -26.48 -12.55
CA LYS A 292 -15.05 -25.63 -12.54
C LYS A 292 -14.87 -24.33 -13.34
N ALA A 293 -13.67 -23.74 -13.30
CA ALA A 293 -13.35 -22.57 -14.12
C ALA A 293 -13.43 -22.89 -15.62
N LYS A 294 -12.86 -24.03 -16.05
CA LYS A 294 -12.95 -24.54 -17.42
C LYS A 294 -14.39 -24.82 -17.83
N GLU A 295 -15.19 -25.45 -16.97
CA GLU A 295 -16.61 -25.71 -17.22
C GLU A 295 -17.39 -24.40 -17.41
N SER A 296 -17.16 -23.41 -16.55
CA SER A 296 -17.79 -22.09 -16.63
C SER A 296 -17.45 -21.37 -17.94
N ILE A 297 -16.17 -21.36 -18.30
CA ILE A 297 -15.71 -20.74 -19.55
C ILE A 297 -16.24 -21.49 -20.76
N ASN A 298 -16.19 -22.82 -20.78
CA ASN A 298 -16.69 -23.61 -21.90
C ASN A 298 -18.21 -23.42 -22.09
N LYS A 299 -18.97 -23.34 -20.99
CA LYS A 299 -20.41 -23.08 -21.05
C LYS A 299 -20.72 -21.67 -21.57
N GLY A 300 -20.03 -20.64 -21.07
CA GLY A 300 -20.30 -19.25 -21.44
C GLY A 300 -19.78 -18.85 -22.83
N PHE A 301 -18.64 -19.42 -23.23
CA PHE A 301 -17.87 -18.93 -24.38
C PHE A 301 -17.68 -19.94 -25.50
N ASN A 302 -17.89 -21.24 -25.23
CA ASN A 302 -17.74 -22.34 -26.18
C ASN A 302 -16.49 -22.20 -27.09
N PRO A 303 -15.29 -22.13 -26.50
CA PRO A 303 -14.08 -21.88 -27.27
C PRO A 303 -13.80 -23.04 -28.24
N VAL A 304 -13.46 -22.70 -29.49
CA VAL A 304 -13.18 -23.69 -30.54
C VAL A 304 -11.88 -24.46 -30.28
N ASN A 305 -10.95 -23.86 -29.55
CA ASN A 305 -9.64 -24.43 -29.21
C ASN A 305 -9.44 -24.52 -27.69
N GLU A 306 -8.54 -25.40 -27.26
CA GLU A 306 -8.11 -25.44 -25.87
C GLU A 306 -7.43 -24.12 -25.47
N LEU A 307 -7.98 -23.45 -24.45
CA LEU A 307 -7.45 -22.19 -23.96
C LEU A 307 -6.24 -22.43 -23.06
N ARG A 308 -5.29 -21.49 -23.09
CA ARG A 308 -4.20 -21.42 -22.11
C ARG A 308 -4.65 -20.62 -20.90
N TYR A 309 -4.48 -21.19 -19.71
CA TYR A 309 -4.92 -20.60 -18.45
C TYR A 309 -3.72 -20.04 -17.68
N GLU A 310 -3.79 -18.77 -17.32
CA GLU A 310 -2.95 -18.17 -16.29
C GLU A 310 -3.79 -18.00 -15.03
N VAL A 311 -3.28 -18.47 -13.90
CA VAL A 311 -3.95 -18.36 -12.60
C VAL A 311 -3.20 -17.35 -11.76
N ASN A 312 -3.92 -16.39 -11.19
CA ASN A 312 -3.41 -15.45 -10.20
C ASN A 312 -4.35 -15.41 -8.99
N THR A 313 -3.94 -14.73 -7.93
CA THR A 313 -4.74 -14.52 -6.72
C THR A 313 -4.70 -13.05 -6.31
N ASN A 314 -5.69 -12.60 -5.54
CA ASN A 314 -5.57 -11.31 -4.86
C ASN A 314 -4.62 -11.46 -3.68
N THR A 315 -3.84 -10.42 -3.41
CA THR A 315 -2.98 -10.35 -2.23
C THR A 315 -3.46 -9.30 -1.24
N VAL A 316 -4.69 -8.82 -1.43
CA VAL A 316 -5.34 -7.81 -0.60
C VAL A 316 -6.21 -8.52 0.45
N PRO A 317 -5.81 -8.54 1.72
CA PRO A 317 -6.35 -9.45 2.75
C PRO A 317 -7.75 -9.10 3.27
N TRP A 318 -8.23 -7.88 3.03
CA TRP A 318 -9.61 -7.48 3.36
C TRP A 318 -10.60 -7.76 2.24
N ILE A 319 -10.10 -8.17 1.08
CA ILE A 319 -10.92 -8.68 0.01
C ILE A 319 -11.04 -10.19 0.22
N PRO A 320 -12.25 -10.79 0.18
CA PRO A 320 -12.40 -12.25 0.22
C PRO A 320 -11.48 -12.87 -0.81
N PHE A 321 -10.87 -14.01 -0.50
CA PHE A 321 -9.91 -14.65 -1.39
C PHE A 321 -10.54 -15.04 -2.74
N ARG A 322 -9.80 -14.82 -3.84
CA ARG A 322 -10.26 -15.10 -5.21
C ARG A 322 -9.15 -15.67 -6.08
N PHE A 323 -9.55 -16.53 -6.99
CA PHE A 323 -8.74 -16.93 -8.12
C PHE A 323 -9.08 -16.10 -9.35
N PHE A 324 -8.05 -15.69 -10.09
CA PHE A 324 -8.17 -15.00 -11.37
C PHE A 324 -7.67 -15.94 -12.47
N PHE A 325 -8.57 -16.34 -13.36
CA PHE A 325 -8.27 -17.14 -14.52
C PHE A 325 -8.27 -16.23 -15.75
N LYS A 326 -7.13 -16.16 -16.42
CA LYS A 326 -7.02 -15.58 -17.76
C LYS A 326 -6.94 -16.69 -18.78
N ALA A 327 -7.92 -16.77 -19.68
CA ALA A 327 -7.95 -17.76 -20.74
C ALA A 327 -7.73 -17.07 -22.09
N LYS A 328 -6.63 -17.40 -22.79
CA LYS A 328 -6.23 -16.74 -24.05
C LYS A 328 -6.91 -17.40 -25.26
N GLY A 329 -7.77 -16.66 -25.97
CA GLY A 329 -8.37 -17.05 -27.24
C GLY A 329 -7.58 -16.52 -28.46
N SER A 330 -8.09 -16.79 -29.68
CA SER A 330 -7.48 -16.30 -30.93
C SER A 330 -7.67 -14.79 -31.13
N ASP A 331 -8.83 -14.28 -30.73
CA ASP A 331 -9.26 -12.90 -31.02
C ASP A 331 -9.54 -12.08 -29.74
N TRP A 332 -9.69 -12.74 -28.59
CA TRP A 332 -10.02 -12.13 -27.30
C TRP A 332 -9.52 -12.99 -26.13
N ASP A 333 -9.22 -12.32 -25.03
CA ASP A 333 -8.88 -12.91 -23.74
C ASP A 333 -10.13 -12.93 -22.86
N ILE A 334 -10.31 -14.02 -22.11
CA ILE A 334 -11.37 -14.20 -21.12
C ILE A 334 -10.79 -14.00 -19.75
N PHE A 335 -11.47 -13.20 -18.92
CA PHE A 335 -11.14 -13.02 -17.53
C PHE A 335 -12.29 -13.57 -16.69
N LEU A 336 -11.99 -14.58 -15.88
CA LEU A 336 -12.93 -15.17 -14.94
C LEU A 336 -12.33 -15.05 -13.55
N MET A 337 -13.08 -14.48 -12.61
CA MET A 337 -12.74 -14.50 -11.20
C MET A 337 -13.66 -15.44 -10.46
N THR A 338 -13.12 -16.27 -9.58
CA THR A 338 -13.90 -17.20 -8.75
C THR A 338 -13.56 -17.10 -7.29
N ASP A 339 -14.47 -17.57 -6.42
CA ASP A 339 -14.13 -17.90 -5.04
C ASP A 339 -13.24 -19.16 -4.98
N VAL A 340 -12.93 -19.60 -3.76
CA VAL A 340 -12.12 -20.80 -3.49
C VAL A 340 -12.77 -22.09 -4.02
N ASP A 341 -14.09 -22.14 -4.08
CA ASP A 341 -14.86 -23.29 -4.53
C ASP A 341 -15.09 -23.30 -6.05
N GLY A 342 -14.64 -22.26 -6.76
CA GLY A 342 -14.79 -22.11 -8.21
C GLY A 342 -16.11 -21.50 -8.66
N ASN A 343 -16.90 -20.92 -7.75
CA ASN A 343 -18.10 -20.20 -8.13
C ASN A 343 -17.71 -18.84 -8.73
N MET A 344 -18.38 -18.47 -9.82
CA MET A 344 -18.10 -17.24 -10.55
C MET A 344 -18.43 -16.00 -9.70
N ILE A 345 -17.45 -15.11 -9.54
CA ILE A 345 -17.58 -13.78 -8.93
C ILE A 345 -17.55 -12.69 -10.00
N GLU A 346 -16.79 -12.89 -11.08
CA GLU A 346 -16.70 -11.91 -12.15
C GLU A 346 -16.38 -12.58 -13.47
N VAL A 347 -16.91 -12.04 -14.55
CA VAL A 347 -16.54 -12.47 -15.90
C VAL A 347 -16.53 -11.29 -16.86
N SER A 348 -15.50 -11.23 -17.69
CA SER A 348 -15.36 -10.26 -18.77
C SER A 348 -14.56 -10.84 -19.94
N ALA A 349 -14.63 -10.13 -21.08
CA ALA A 349 -13.83 -10.44 -22.25
C ALA A 349 -13.24 -9.15 -22.83
N GLY A 350 -12.00 -9.22 -23.31
CA GLY A 350 -11.30 -8.09 -23.91
C GLY A 350 -10.46 -8.50 -25.12
N PRO A 351 -10.16 -7.59 -26.06
CA PRO A 351 -9.27 -7.89 -27.17
C PRO A 351 -7.87 -8.21 -26.67
N HIS A 352 -7.12 -9.01 -27.44
CA HIS A 352 -5.75 -9.38 -27.11
C HIS A 352 -4.75 -8.19 -27.13
N ASN A 353 -5.14 -7.06 -27.73
CA ASN A 353 -4.29 -5.90 -27.98
C ASN A 353 -4.60 -4.75 -27.01
N THR A 354 -3.60 -3.93 -26.67
CA THR A 354 -3.60 -2.85 -25.65
C THR A 354 -4.60 -1.71 -25.86
N ASP A 355 -5.54 -1.83 -26.79
CA ASP A 355 -6.63 -0.87 -26.94
C ASP A 355 -7.74 -1.24 -25.95
N GLU A 356 -7.50 -0.91 -24.68
CA GLU A 356 -8.43 -1.12 -23.55
C GLU A 356 -9.78 -0.40 -23.75
N THR A 357 -9.91 0.44 -24.78
CA THR A 357 -11.17 1.12 -25.12
C THR A 357 -12.15 0.22 -25.88
N LYS A 358 -11.67 -0.89 -26.46
CA LYS A 358 -12.52 -1.84 -27.18
C LYS A 358 -13.10 -2.88 -26.23
N THR A 359 -14.40 -2.77 -25.98
CA THR A 359 -15.14 -3.73 -25.17
C THR A 359 -15.69 -4.86 -26.04
N VAL A 360 -15.64 -6.10 -25.54
CA VAL A 360 -16.20 -7.28 -26.20
C VAL A 360 -17.47 -7.67 -25.47
N ALA A 361 -18.59 -7.76 -26.20
CA ALA A 361 -19.83 -8.24 -25.61
C ALA A 361 -19.68 -9.71 -25.21
N LEU A 362 -20.10 -10.04 -23.99
CA LEU A 362 -20.19 -11.38 -23.49
C LEU A 362 -21.20 -12.18 -24.32
N PRO A 363 -20.90 -13.43 -24.68
CA PRO A 363 -21.86 -14.26 -25.40
C PRO A 363 -23.13 -14.49 -24.59
N ARG A 364 -24.25 -14.70 -25.29
CA ARG A 364 -25.54 -14.98 -24.67
C ARG A 364 -25.49 -16.15 -23.69
N ALA A 365 -24.72 -17.20 -24.00
CA ALA A 365 -24.57 -18.36 -23.13
C ALA A 365 -23.98 -18.02 -21.74
N THR A 366 -23.15 -16.96 -21.64
CA THR A 366 -22.67 -16.44 -20.34
C THR A 366 -23.82 -15.84 -19.53
N LEU A 367 -24.76 -15.15 -20.18
CA LEU A 367 -25.95 -14.59 -19.49
C LEU A 367 -26.90 -15.69 -19.03
N GLU A 368 -26.98 -16.80 -19.76
CA GLU A 368 -27.79 -17.97 -19.39
C GLU A 368 -27.20 -18.77 -18.21
N MET A 369 -26.01 -18.41 -17.74
CA MET A 369 -25.47 -18.90 -16.47
C MET A 369 -26.04 -18.14 -15.26
N LEU A 370 -26.67 -16.99 -15.47
CA LEU A 370 -27.26 -16.15 -14.43
C LEU A 370 -28.69 -16.61 -14.08
N PRO A 371 -29.27 -16.15 -12.94
CA PRO A 371 -30.67 -16.38 -12.64
C PRO A 371 -31.60 -15.99 -13.79
N THR A 372 -32.57 -16.85 -14.12
CA THR A 372 -33.49 -16.67 -15.26
C THR A 372 -34.25 -15.35 -15.24
N ALA A 373 -34.50 -14.78 -14.06
CA ALA A 373 -35.14 -13.47 -13.92
C ALA A 373 -34.33 -12.35 -14.59
N ILE A 374 -32.99 -12.44 -14.57
CA ILE A 374 -32.10 -11.45 -15.19
C ILE A 374 -32.22 -11.51 -16.71
N THR A 375 -32.09 -12.70 -17.31
CA THR A 375 -32.20 -12.85 -18.78
C THR A 375 -33.60 -12.46 -19.26
N THR A 376 -34.64 -12.81 -18.52
CA THR A 376 -36.03 -12.39 -18.80
C THR A 376 -36.17 -10.86 -18.78
N TYR A 377 -35.58 -10.20 -17.79
CA TYR A 377 -35.59 -8.74 -17.71
C TYR A 377 -34.85 -8.11 -18.89
N LEU A 378 -33.66 -8.62 -19.22
CA LEU A 378 -32.86 -8.12 -20.33
C LEU A 378 -33.61 -8.22 -21.67
N ASP A 379 -34.22 -9.38 -21.94
CA ASP A 379 -34.96 -9.63 -23.19
C ASP A 379 -36.22 -8.75 -23.31
N ALA A 380 -36.87 -8.45 -22.18
CA ALA A 380 -38.06 -7.60 -22.14
C ALA A 380 -37.75 -6.11 -22.31
N ASN A 381 -36.57 -5.65 -21.90
CA ASN A 381 -36.25 -4.22 -21.81
C ASN A 381 -35.21 -3.74 -22.85
N TYR A 382 -34.42 -4.64 -23.42
CA TYR A 382 -33.34 -4.29 -24.34
C TYR A 382 -33.33 -5.20 -25.57
N THR A 383 -33.25 -4.59 -26.75
CA THR A 383 -33.00 -5.32 -27.99
C THR A 383 -31.50 -5.52 -28.15
N ASP A 384 -31.04 -6.78 -28.15
CA ASP A 384 -29.62 -7.14 -28.28
C ASP A 384 -28.69 -6.49 -27.21
N PRO A 385 -28.89 -6.80 -25.92
CA PRO A 385 -28.12 -6.20 -24.84
C PRO A 385 -26.63 -6.60 -24.94
N LYS A 386 -25.77 -5.59 -25.08
CA LYS A 386 -24.31 -5.77 -25.13
C LYS A 386 -23.70 -5.70 -23.74
N ILE A 387 -23.91 -6.76 -22.95
CA ILE A 387 -23.26 -6.90 -21.65
C ILE A 387 -21.77 -7.18 -21.88
N ILE A 388 -20.90 -6.39 -21.25
CA ILE A 388 -19.44 -6.48 -21.44
C ILE A 388 -18.71 -6.99 -20.20
N TYR A 389 -19.36 -6.91 -19.04
CA TYR A 389 -18.77 -7.26 -17.75
C TYR A 389 -19.86 -7.58 -16.74
N ILE A 390 -19.66 -8.64 -15.96
CA ILE A 390 -20.55 -9.07 -14.88
C ILE A 390 -19.71 -9.19 -13.62
N THR A 391 -20.17 -8.61 -12.52
CA THR A 391 -19.51 -8.79 -11.21
C THR A 391 -20.55 -8.91 -10.11
N TYR A 392 -20.19 -9.68 -9.09
CA TYR A 392 -20.93 -9.78 -7.84
C TYR A 392 -20.21 -8.87 -6.85
N ASP A 393 -20.95 -8.07 -6.06
CA ASP A 393 -20.37 -7.29 -4.97
C ASP A 393 -20.49 -8.06 -3.65
N PRO A 394 -19.45 -8.79 -3.21
CA PRO A 394 -19.47 -9.45 -1.91
C PRO A 394 -18.97 -8.52 -0.78
N TYR A 395 -18.65 -7.25 -1.04
CA TYR A 395 -17.76 -6.46 -0.16
C TYR A 395 -18.44 -5.71 0.97
N ARG A 396 -19.76 -5.82 1.09
CA ARG A 396 -20.48 -5.02 2.06
C ARG A 396 -21.26 -5.89 3.01
N GLU A 397 -20.61 -6.24 4.13
CA GLU A 397 -21.33 -6.70 5.31
C GLU A 397 -22.49 -5.74 5.60
N GLY A 398 -23.71 -6.27 5.64
CA GLY A 398 -24.93 -5.49 5.87
C GLY A 398 -25.65 -4.95 4.61
N PHE A 399 -25.16 -5.21 3.40
CA PHE A 399 -25.87 -4.91 2.16
C PHE A 399 -26.46 -6.17 1.54
N SER A 400 -27.56 -6.03 0.79
CA SER A 400 -28.12 -7.12 -0.02
C SER A 400 -27.05 -7.56 -1.02
N PRO A 401 -26.88 -8.87 -1.27
CA PRO A 401 -25.90 -9.32 -2.24
C PRO A 401 -26.38 -8.88 -3.64
N GLU A 402 -25.61 -7.98 -4.26
CA GLU A 402 -25.96 -7.35 -5.54
C GLU A 402 -25.08 -7.87 -6.67
N MET A 403 -25.69 -8.03 -7.85
CA MET A 403 -25.03 -8.36 -9.10
C MET A 403 -25.09 -7.17 -10.05
N TYR A 404 -23.97 -6.83 -10.65
CA TYR A 404 -23.79 -5.69 -11.52
C TYR A 404 -23.50 -6.16 -12.94
N LEU A 405 -24.33 -5.75 -13.88
CA LEU A 405 -24.17 -6.00 -15.31
C LEU A 405 -23.84 -4.68 -16.00
N TYR A 406 -22.65 -4.60 -16.58
CA TYR A 406 -22.21 -3.43 -17.33
C TYR A 406 -22.57 -3.64 -18.78
N MET A 407 -23.40 -2.77 -19.32
CA MET A 407 -23.92 -2.83 -20.66
C MET A 407 -23.39 -1.67 -21.48
N SER A 408 -22.75 -1.98 -22.61
CA SER A 408 -22.32 -0.98 -23.58
C SER A 408 -23.51 -0.43 -24.35
N ILE A 409 -23.60 0.89 -24.44
CA ILE A 409 -24.53 1.62 -25.30
C ILE A 409 -23.73 2.65 -26.12
N PRO A 410 -24.30 3.25 -27.18
CA PRO A 410 -23.57 4.26 -27.97
C PRO A 410 -23.01 5.39 -27.08
N ASN A 411 -21.69 5.54 -27.08
CA ASN A 411 -20.93 6.56 -26.33
C ASN A 411 -21.08 6.52 -24.80
N ASN A 412 -21.58 5.43 -24.20
CA ASN A 412 -21.87 5.38 -22.76
C ASN A 412 -21.93 3.93 -22.23
N ILE A 413 -21.95 3.77 -20.91
CA ILE A 413 -22.15 2.48 -20.21
C ILE A 413 -23.32 2.63 -19.24
N ILE A 414 -24.25 1.67 -19.30
CA ILE A 414 -25.29 1.51 -18.27
C ILE A 414 -24.86 0.39 -17.33
N VAL A 415 -24.97 0.62 -16.02
CA VAL A 415 -24.83 -0.43 -15.01
C VAL A 415 -26.20 -0.83 -14.52
N LEU A 416 -26.56 -2.08 -14.75
CA LEU A 416 -27.80 -2.69 -14.28
C LEU A 416 -27.52 -3.46 -13.00
N ILE A 417 -28.31 -3.26 -11.96
CA ILE A 417 -28.12 -3.88 -10.65
C ILE A 417 -29.29 -4.79 -10.36
N PHE A 418 -28.96 -6.02 -10.00
CA PHE A 418 -29.91 -7.08 -9.66
C PHE A 418 -29.60 -7.61 -8.26
N ASP A 419 -30.60 -8.15 -7.59
CA ASP A 419 -30.41 -9.00 -6.43
C ASP A 419 -29.73 -10.30 -6.89
N SER A 420 -28.59 -10.65 -6.31
CA SER A 420 -27.76 -11.75 -6.81
C SER A 420 -28.35 -13.13 -6.53
N VAL A 421 -29.33 -13.24 -5.62
CA VAL A 421 -29.97 -14.50 -5.22
C VAL A 421 -31.22 -14.75 -6.07
N THR A 422 -32.10 -13.76 -6.16
CA THR A 422 -33.38 -13.86 -6.84
C THR A 422 -33.31 -13.47 -8.31
N GLY A 423 -32.30 -12.69 -8.70
CA GLY A 423 -32.20 -12.07 -10.02
C GLY A 423 -33.19 -10.92 -10.24
N GLN A 424 -33.85 -10.43 -9.18
CA GLN A 424 -34.77 -9.30 -9.28
C GLN A 424 -34.00 -8.03 -9.67
N PHE A 425 -34.48 -7.30 -10.68
CA PHE A 425 -33.94 -5.99 -11.02
C PHE A 425 -34.18 -4.99 -9.88
N LEU A 426 -33.13 -4.28 -9.48
CA LEU A 426 -33.16 -3.31 -8.40
C LEU A 426 -33.15 -1.88 -8.94
N ARG A 427 -32.15 -1.54 -9.77
CA ARG A 427 -31.92 -0.19 -10.29
C ARG A 427 -30.88 -0.18 -11.42
N ASP A 428 -30.78 0.95 -12.13
CA ASP A 428 -29.73 1.21 -13.10
C ASP A 428 -29.03 2.56 -12.87
N TYR A 429 -27.82 2.68 -13.42
CA TYR A 429 -27.04 3.93 -13.44
C TYR A 429 -26.45 4.15 -14.83
N LYS A 430 -26.45 5.41 -15.30
CA LYS A 430 -25.78 5.80 -16.54
C LYS A 430 -24.53 6.61 -16.21
N PHE A 431 -23.39 6.18 -16.73
CA PHE A 431 -22.15 6.96 -16.63
C PHE A 431 -22.16 8.03 -17.72
N ASN A 432 -22.59 9.26 -17.42
CA ASN A 432 -22.26 10.37 -18.32
C ASN A 432 -20.75 10.64 -18.20
N PRO A 433 -19.94 10.38 -19.24
CA PRO A 433 -18.51 10.66 -19.21
C PRO A 433 -18.21 12.16 -19.06
#